data_AF-A0ABD1CE65-F1
#
_entry.id   AF-A0ABD1CE65-F1
#
_cell.length_a   1.000
_cell.length_b   1.000
_cell.length_c   1.000
_cell.angle_alpha   90.00
_cell.angle_beta   90.00
_cell.angle_gamma   90.00
#
_symmetry.space_group_name_H-M   'P 1'
#
loop_
_entity.id
_entity.type
_entity.pdbx_description
1 polymer ?
#
loop_
_entity_poly.entity_id
_entity_poly.type
_entity_poly.pdbx_seq_one_letter_code
_entity_poly.pdbx_strand_id
1 'polypeptide(L)'
;MSDDECPPLCEMETGGDSNGEEEEADEWEVAEEQNDPVRCLFCEQISPTMTVAIRHAKEQHEFDLGEVRRRFHLDEYSYIKMINYIRREKPEPAVFRSGTSAFWTDDKYLKPVENETWLMFDLDELDEILLNGNGAGSGGARENGNDVGDTMTLTTDQYRKLQGIINELTAQLREKENLLQHAASDIEKMKESFRNLLEQQEQKKSKAPEEKIAQIREELKHCVSTVAVEDDQGYFNTYSHFGIHHDMLSDYVRTASYRDAILENGEIFRDKTVLDLGCGTAILSMFAARAGAKDVISVDQSDIIYQAMDIVRRNKIDNIKFVKGRLEDSELPVEKVDIIVSEWMGYFLLFEGMMDSVIYARKQYLKEGGFILPNRCNISLAGYGDLDRHKEFIGFWKDVYGFDMSCMKKEVLREATVEVCKPEHVITNANIIANFDLMEVDVDCPDFSYDFELTVKRDCTLTALVGYFDTFFELPEHVEFSTSPYTKPTHWKQTLFYVEEPIPVREGQQIKGKFVCRRDPKDARSLFITIEYLGKVLKYTLN
;
A
#
# COMPACT_ATOMS: atom_id res chain seq x y z
N MET A 1 75.19 20.31 -30.78
CA MET A 1 73.80 20.41 -30.33
C MET A 1 73.13 19.19 -30.90
N SER A 2 73.18 18.11 -30.12
CA SER A 2 72.73 16.77 -30.47
C SER A 2 71.58 16.42 -29.55
N ASP A 3 70.49 16.00 -30.20
CA ASP A 3 69.63 14.86 -29.91
C ASP A 3 68.99 14.66 -28.54
N ASP A 4 67.72 14.24 -28.65
CA ASP A 4 66.85 13.52 -27.73
C ASP A 4 67.56 12.77 -26.59
N GLU A 5 66.89 12.68 -25.44
CA GLU A 5 66.60 11.40 -24.77
C GLU A 5 65.98 11.62 -23.38
N CYS A 6 64.85 10.96 -23.12
CA CYS A 6 64.46 10.53 -21.78
C CYS A 6 65.26 9.25 -21.48
N PRO A 7 65.91 9.05 -20.31
CA PRO A 7 65.30 8.34 -19.14
C PRO A 7 66.05 8.62 -17.79
N PRO A 8 66.10 7.78 -16.72
CA PRO A 8 65.13 6.88 -16.03
C PRO A 8 65.08 7.03 -14.46
N LEU A 9 64.06 6.37 -13.87
CA LEU A 9 63.96 5.55 -12.62
C LEU A 9 64.65 5.90 -11.27
N CYS A 10 63.78 5.83 -10.25
CA CYS A 10 63.95 5.31 -8.87
C CYS A 10 64.70 6.13 -7.80
N GLU A 11 63.98 6.47 -6.72
CA GLU A 11 64.41 6.18 -5.34
C GLU A 11 63.19 6.13 -4.38
N MET A 12 63.30 5.26 -3.37
CA MET A 12 62.26 4.79 -2.46
C MET A 12 61.97 5.74 -1.28
N GLU A 13 60.70 5.66 -0.83
CA GLU A 13 60.17 5.83 0.54
C GLU A 13 60.43 7.11 1.35
N THR A 14 59.34 7.77 1.77
CA THR A 14 58.99 8.01 3.19
C THR A 14 57.52 8.44 3.29
N GLY A 15 56.80 7.92 4.28
CA GLY A 15 55.34 8.04 4.41
C GLY A 15 54.81 9.35 5.00
N GLY A 16 53.48 9.41 5.12
CA GLY A 16 52.76 10.40 5.93
C GLY A 16 51.42 10.87 5.35
N ASP A 17 50.33 10.25 5.82
CA ASP A 17 48.96 10.74 6.05
C ASP A 17 48.11 11.49 5.00
N SER A 18 46.94 10.86 4.74
CA SER A 18 45.55 11.39 4.76
C SER A 18 45.17 12.52 3.77
N ASN A 19 44.03 12.52 3.06
CA ASN A 19 42.83 11.71 2.99
C ASN A 19 42.27 11.89 1.57
N GLY A 20 41.97 10.80 0.88
CA GLY A 20 41.15 10.77 -0.33
C GLY A 20 39.91 9.94 -0.02
N GLU A 21 38.74 10.54 -0.15
CA GLU A 21 37.44 9.90 -0.05
C GLU A 21 37.23 9.03 -1.30
N GLU A 22 37.15 7.71 -1.11
CA GLU A 22 36.66 6.77 -2.12
C GLU A 22 35.29 6.26 -1.68
N GLU A 23 34.33 6.39 -2.60
CA GLU A 23 32.94 5.96 -2.51
C GLU A 23 32.87 4.42 -2.47
N GLU A 24 32.43 3.84 -1.35
CA GLU A 24 32.07 2.43 -1.28
C GLU A 24 30.73 2.22 -1.98
N ALA A 25 30.76 1.43 -3.05
CA ALA A 25 29.59 0.88 -3.71
C ALA A 25 28.97 -0.20 -2.81
N ASP A 26 27.67 -0.08 -2.55
CA ASP A 26 26.86 -1.09 -1.86
C ASP A 26 26.82 -2.40 -2.68
N GLU A 27 27.74 -3.32 -2.38
CA GLU A 27 27.59 -4.74 -2.72
C GLU A 27 26.49 -5.34 -1.84
N TRP A 28 25.34 -5.62 -2.44
CA TRP A 28 24.29 -6.40 -1.81
C TRP A 28 24.80 -7.84 -1.59
N GLU A 29 25.16 -8.19 -0.36
CA GLU A 29 25.36 -9.59 0.04
C GLU A 29 24.05 -10.35 -0.18
N VAL A 30 24.10 -11.35 -1.07
CA VAL A 30 23.04 -12.35 -1.24
C VAL A 30 22.89 -13.08 0.08
N ALA A 31 21.70 -13.04 0.69
CA ALA A 31 21.40 -13.77 1.91
C ALA A 31 21.77 -15.25 1.74
N GLU A 32 22.74 -15.73 2.52
CA GLU A 32 23.01 -17.16 2.64
C GLU A 32 21.73 -17.87 3.13
N GLU A 33 21.37 -19.01 2.53
CA GLU A 33 20.25 -19.84 2.97
C GLU A 33 20.31 -20.07 4.49
N GLN A 34 19.29 -19.60 5.22
CA GLN A 34 19.18 -19.78 6.68
C GLN A 34 19.19 -21.28 7.01
N ASN A 35 20.33 -21.77 7.50
CA ASN A 35 20.53 -23.13 7.99
C ASN A 35 20.02 -23.28 9.43
N ASP A 36 18.80 -22.80 9.71
CA ASP A 36 18.20 -22.90 11.03
C ASP A 36 17.66 -24.31 11.28
N PRO A 37 18.11 -25.01 12.35
CA PRO A 37 17.66 -26.37 12.62
C PRO A 37 16.18 -26.41 12.99
N VAL A 38 15.39 -27.14 12.18
CA VAL A 38 13.94 -27.27 12.32
C VAL A 38 13.57 -28.59 12.99
N ARG A 39 12.93 -28.55 14.16
CA ARG A 39 12.39 -29.74 14.83
C ARG A 39 11.08 -30.19 14.17
N CYS A 40 10.97 -31.48 13.84
CA CYS A 40 9.73 -32.06 13.29
C CYS A 40 8.51 -31.78 14.19
N LEU A 41 7.33 -31.59 13.58
CA LEU A 41 6.06 -31.36 14.28
C LEU A 41 5.62 -32.54 15.16
N PHE A 42 5.95 -33.77 14.80
CA PHE A 42 5.39 -34.99 15.41
C PHE A 42 6.42 -35.89 16.10
N CYS A 43 7.72 -35.58 16.01
CA CYS A 43 8.76 -36.35 16.68
C CYS A 43 9.95 -35.47 17.15
N GLU A 44 10.99 -36.11 17.67
CA GLU A 44 12.20 -35.42 18.18
C GLU A 44 13.28 -35.21 17.12
N GLN A 45 13.05 -35.63 15.87
CA GLN A 45 14.01 -35.41 14.77
C GLN A 45 14.17 -33.92 14.49
N ILE A 46 15.43 -33.47 14.44
CA ILE A 46 15.81 -32.12 14.02
C ILE A 46 16.40 -32.24 12.60
N SER A 47 15.90 -31.39 11.71
CA SER A 47 16.33 -31.31 10.32
C SER A 47 17.16 -30.05 10.11
N PRO A 48 18.16 -30.07 9.23
CA PRO A 48 19.03 -28.91 9.00
C PRO A 48 18.30 -27.74 8.31
N THR A 49 17.22 -28.01 7.57
CA THR A 49 16.43 -26.99 6.88
C THR A 49 14.93 -27.32 6.94
N MET A 50 14.09 -26.31 6.69
CA MET A 50 12.64 -26.45 6.62
C MET A 50 12.19 -27.44 5.54
N THR A 51 12.82 -27.41 4.36
CA THR A 51 12.58 -28.37 3.27
C THR A 51 12.74 -29.82 3.72
N VAL A 52 13.79 -30.10 4.50
CA VAL A 52 14.04 -31.45 5.03
C VAL A 52 13.02 -31.81 6.09
N ALA A 53 12.61 -30.87 6.94
CA ALA A 53 11.59 -31.08 7.97
C ALA A 53 10.21 -31.40 7.38
N ILE A 54 9.80 -30.69 6.32
CA ILE A 54 8.54 -30.94 5.59
C ILE A 54 8.56 -32.32 4.96
N ARG A 55 9.66 -32.69 4.27
CA ARG A 55 9.82 -34.03 3.68
C ARG A 55 9.77 -35.12 4.74
N HIS A 56 10.44 -34.92 5.88
CA HIS A 56 10.42 -35.86 6.98
C HIS A 56 9.00 -36.03 7.56
N ALA A 57 8.25 -34.94 7.75
CA ALA A 57 6.86 -35.00 8.19
C ALA A 57 5.97 -35.79 7.21
N LYS A 58 6.20 -35.63 5.91
CA LYS A 58 5.48 -36.37 4.87
C LYS A 58 5.83 -37.86 4.85
N GLU A 59 7.11 -38.21 4.88
CA GLU A 59 7.58 -39.60 4.74
C GLU A 59 7.39 -40.44 6.00
N GLN A 60 7.61 -39.86 7.19
CA GLN A 60 7.61 -40.61 8.45
C GLN A 60 6.30 -40.50 9.22
N HIS A 61 5.52 -39.42 9.00
CA HIS A 61 4.28 -39.17 9.73
C HIS A 61 3.05 -39.13 8.83
N GLU A 62 3.21 -39.34 7.52
CA GLU A 62 2.13 -39.21 6.52
C GLU A 62 1.40 -37.86 6.67
N PHE A 63 2.14 -36.80 7.03
CA PHE A 63 1.64 -35.44 7.16
C PHE A 63 2.14 -34.61 5.98
N ASP A 64 1.26 -34.37 5.01
CA ASP A 64 1.55 -33.53 3.86
C ASP A 64 1.03 -32.11 4.10
N LEU A 65 1.94 -31.18 4.43
CA LEU A 65 1.59 -29.79 4.72
C LEU A 65 0.83 -29.13 3.56
N GLY A 66 1.23 -29.38 2.32
CA GLY A 66 0.57 -28.81 1.14
C GLY A 66 -0.84 -29.37 0.91
N GLU A 67 -1.09 -30.64 1.28
CA GLU A 67 -2.44 -31.21 1.28
C GLU A 67 -3.31 -30.63 2.40
N VAL A 68 -2.75 -30.48 3.61
CA VAL A 68 -3.45 -29.90 4.76
C VAL A 68 -3.81 -28.43 4.49
N ARG A 69 -2.90 -27.65 3.91
CA ARG A 69 -3.15 -26.25 3.51
C ARG A 69 -4.32 -26.14 2.54
N ARG A 70 -4.33 -26.95 1.47
CA ARG A 70 -5.44 -26.98 0.50
C ARG A 70 -6.75 -27.48 1.09
N ARG A 71 -6.69 -28.46 1.99
CA ARG A 71 -7.90 -29.06 2.60
C ARG A 71 -8.58 -28.13 3.59
N PHE A 72 -7.81 -27.44 4.42
CA PHE A 72 -8.34 -26.59 5.49
C PHE A 72 -8.33 -25.10 5.14
N HIS A 73 -7.92 -24.74 3.92
CA HIS A 73 -7.79 -23.35 3.47
C HIS A 73 -6.98 -22.51 4.46
N LEU A 74 -5.77 -22.99 4.81
CA LEU A 74 -4.94 -22.32 5.81
C LEU A 74 -4.48 -20.95 5.29
N ASP A 75 -4.93 -19.90 5.97
CA ASP A 75 -4.31 -18.57 5.97
C ASP A 75 -3.24 -18.48 7.07
N GLU A 76 -2.49 -17.39 7.12
CA GLU A 76 -1.41 -17.16 8.10
C GLU A 76 -1.85 -17.43 9.54
N TYR A 77 -3.01 -16.93 9.92
CA TYR A 77 -3.55 -17.10 11.26
C TYR A 77 -3.94 -18.56 11.55
N SER A 78 -4.54 -19.24 10.58
CA SER A 78 -4.93 -20.65 10.71
C SER A 78 -3.71 -21.57 10.72
N TYR A 79 -2.63 -21.22 10.00
CA TYR A 79 -1.33 -21.89 10.05
C TYR A 79 -0.70 -21.75 11.44
N ILE A 80 -0.61 -20.53 11.97
CA ILE A 80 -0.08 -20.26 13.31
C ILE A 80 -0.87 -21.06 14.37
N LYS A 81 -2.21 -20.99 14.30
CA LYS A 81 -3.09 -21.75 15.20
C LYS A 81 -2.86 -23.26 15.08
N MET A 82 -2.66 -23.79 13.87
CA MET A 82 -2.39 -25.21 13.63
C MET A 82 -1.08 -25.65 14.27
N ILE A 83 0.02 -24.91 14.03
CA ILE A 83 1.34 -25.25 14.57
C ILE A 83 1.31 -25.20 16.10
N ASN A 84 0.72 -24.14 16.68
CA ASN A 84 0.57 -24.03 18.13
C ASN A 84 -0.33 -25.12 18.73
N TYR A 85 -1.39 -25.53 18.02
CA TYR A 85 -2.21 -26.66 18.40
C TYR A 85 -1.42 -27.97 18.43
N ILE A 86 -0.62 -28.25 17.39
CA ILE A 86 0.21 -29.45 17.32
C ILE A 86 1.20 -29.50 18.49
N ARG A 87 1.86 -28.38 18.81
CA ARG A 87 2.83 -28.32 19.90
C ARG A 87 2.22 -28.48 21.28
N ARG A 88 1.00 -27.97 21.49
CA ARG A 88 0.33 -27.99 22.80
C ARG A 88 -0.42 -29.28 23.07
N GLU A 89 -1.24 -29.70 22.12
CA GLU A 89 -2.16 -30.82 22.30
C GLU A 89 -1.55 -32.16 21.85
N LYS A 90 -0.42 -32.13 21.13
CA LYS A 90 0.30 -33.30 20.61
C LYS A 90 -0.64 -34.32 19.93
N PRO A 91 -1.46 -33.88 18.96
CA PRO A 91 -2.38 -34.76 18.25
C PRO A 91 -1.63 -35.80 17.42
N GLU A 92 -2.28 -36.94 17.18
CA GLU A 92 -1.78 -37.94 16.22
C GLU A 92 -1.85 -37.38 14.78
N PRO A 93 -0.84 -37.63 13.92
CA PRO A 93 -0.83 -37.13 12.54
C PRO A 93 -2.06 -37.52 11.71
N ALA A 94 -2.68 -38.66 12.02
CA ALA A 94 -3.86 -39.18 11.33
C ALA A 94 -5.10 -38.26 11.42
N VAL A 95 -5.16 -37.38 12.41
CA VAL A 95 -6.28 -36.42 12.60
C VAL A 95 -6.34 -35.43 11.45
N PHE A 96 -5.20 -35.05 10.87
CA PHE A 96 -5.12 -34.09 9.75
C PHE A 96 -5.51 -34.70 8.39
N ARG A 97 -5.66 -36.03 8.32
CA ARG A 97 -6.11 -36.75 7.12
C ARG A 97 -7.62 -37.00 7.08
N SER A 98 -8.23 -37.20 8.25
CA SER A 98 -9.63 -37.66 8.36
C SER A 98 -10.63 -36.56 8.75
N GLY A 99 -10.15 -35.39 9.19
CA GLY A 99 -11.00 -34.26 9.55
C GLY A 99 -11.55 -33.49 8.36
N THR A 100 -12.84 -33.14 8.40
CA THR A 100 -13.51 -32.24 7.44
C THR A 100 -13.60 -30.79 7.91
N SER A 101 -13.23 -30.50 9.17
CA SER A 101 -13.25 -29.16 9.78
C SER A 101 -12.02 -28.94 10.64
N ALA A 102 -11.46 -27.73 10.65
CA ALA A 102 -10.27 -27.42 11.45
C ALA A 102 -10.56 -27.56 12.96
N PHE A 103 -9.72 -28.31 13.66
CA PHE A 103 -9.87 -28.57 15.10
C PHE A 103 -9.16 -27.53 15.99
N TRP A 104 -8.49 -26.56 15.37
CA TRP A 104 -7.64 -25.54 15.99
C TRP A 104 -8.17 -24.11 15.81
N THR A 105 -9.49 -23.92 15.72
CA THR A 105 -10.09 -22.60 15.44
C THR A 105 -10.08 -21.64 16.64
N ASP A 106 -9.92 -22.15 17.86
CA ASP A 106 -9.93 -21.38 19.10
C ASP A 106 -8.73 -20.40 19.19
N ASP A 107 -9.01 -19.13 19.51
CA ASP A 107 -8.02 -18.06 19.63
C ASP A 107 -6.98 -18.30 20.72
N LYS A 108 -7.20 -19.25 21.64
CA LYS A 108 -6.15 -19.67 22.59
C LYS A 108 -4.89 -20.15 21.88
N TYR A 109 -4.99 -20.64 20.63
CA TYR A 109 -3.86 -21.08 19.81
C TYR A 109 -3.14 -19.94 19.07
N LEU A 110 -3.59 -18.68 19.18
CA LEU A 110 -2.80 -17.51 18.76
C LEU A 110 -1.73 -17.10 19.77
N LYS A 111 -1.78 -17.63 20.99
CA LYS A 111 -0.70 -17.41 21.96
C LYS A 111 0.54 -18.15 21.46
N PRO A 112 1.71 -17.49 21.34
CA PRO A 112 2.91 -18.10 20.79
C PRO A 112 3.38 -19.27 21.65
N VAL A 113 3.97 -20.28 20.99
CA VAL A 113 4.84 -21.27 21.64
C VAL A 113 6.27 -20.78 21.49
N GLU A 114 7.05 -20.82 22.57
CA GLU A 114 8.41 -20.25 22.58
C GLU A 114 9.31 -20.89 21.51
N ASN A 115 9.98 -20.04 20.72
CA ASN A 115 11.01 -20.40 19.74
C ASN A 115 10.61 -21.52 18.76
N GLU A 116 9.41 -21.45 18.18
CA GLU A 116 8.96 -22.42 17.18
C GLU A 116 9.45 -22.07 15.78
N THR A 117 10.42 -22.82 15.26
CA THR A 117 11.03 -22.59 13.94
C THR A 117 10.03 -22.71 12.78
N TRP A 118 8.96 -23.50 12.91
CA TRP A 118 7.90 -23.55 11.88
C TRP A 118 7.13 -22.24 11.74
N LEU A 119 7.12 -21.39 12.78
CA LEU A 119 6.48 -20.07 12.75
C LEU A 119 7.42 -18.96 12.28
N MET A 120 8.66 -19.30 11.91
CA MET A 120 9.61 -18.35 11.33
C MET A 120 9.48 -18.22 9.82
N PHE A 121 8.73 -19.13 9.19
CA PHE A 121 8.44 -19.13 7.77
C PHE A 121 6.99 -18.72 7.57
N ASP A 122 6.76 -17.76 6.69
CA ASP A 122 5.41 -17.43 6.24
C ASP A 122 4.91 -18.45 5.21
N LEU A 123 3.63 -18.35 4.84
CA LEU A 123 3.02 -19.27 3.89
C LEU A 123 3.58 -19.12 2.47
N ASP A 124 4.11 -17.97 2.08
CA ASP A 124 4.66 -17.75 0.74
C ASP A 124 6.03 -18.44 0.60
N GLU A 125 6.90 -18.29 1.59
CA GLU A 125 8.18 -19.02 1.70
C GLU A 125 7.96 -20.55 1.73
N LEU A 126 6.96 -21.01 2.50
CA LEU A 126 6.61 -22.43 2.54
C LEU A 126 6.08 -22.94 1.19
N ASP A 127 5.37 -22.10 0.42
CA ASP A 127 4.94 -22.45 -0.94
C ASP A 127 6.12 -22.57 -1.88
N GLU A 128 7.10 -21.67 -1.83
CA GLU A 128 8.32 -21.78 -2.61
C GLU A 128 9.07 -23.09 -2.32
N ILE A 129 9.18 -23.46 -1.05
CA ILE A 129 9.80 -24.73 -0.62
C ILE A 129 9.01 -25.94 -1.15
N LEU A 130 7.68 -25.91 -1.08
CA LEU A 130 6.81 -27.00 -1.52
C LEU A 130 6.79 -27.14 -3.05
N LEU A 131 6.93 -26.04 -3.80
CA LEU A 131 7.00 -26.02 -5.25
C LEU A 131 8.35 -26.53 -5.77
N ASN A 132 9.46 -26.16 -5.10
CA ASN A 132 10.82 -26.57 -5.47
C ASN A 132 11.15 -28.02 -5.07
N GLY A 133 10.40 -28.62 -4.14
CA GLY A 133 10.65 -29.97 -3.62
C GLY A 133 10.32 -31.17 -4.55
N ASN A 134 9.77 -30.95 -5.75
CA ASN A 134 9.32 -32.02 -6.66
C ASN A 134 10.25 -32.31 -7.86
N GLY A 135 11.45 -31.71 -7.92
CA GLY A 135 12.43 -31.96 -8.97
C GLY A 135 13.45 -33.05 -8.61
N ALA A 136 13.39 -34.21 -9.26
CA ALA A 136 14.48 -35.19 -9.26
C ALA A 136 15.44 -34.95 -10.44
N GLY A 137 16.74 -34.80 -10.15
CA GLY A 137 17.84 -34.82 -11.14
C GLY A 137 19.13 -34.24 -10.57
N SER A 138 19.96 -35.01 -9.86
CA SER A 138 21.12 -35.75 -10.39
C SER A 138 22.19 -34.89 -11.07
N GLY A 139 23.17 -34.44 -10.28
CA GLY A 139 24.52 -34.07 -10.73
C GLY A 139 25.52 -34.68 -9.76
N GLY A 140 26.05 -35.86 -10.10
CA GLY A 140 26.98 -36.59 -9.23
C GLY A 140 28.39 -36.00 -9.27
N ALA A 141 28.96 -35.76 -8.09
CA ALA A 141 30.39 -35.88 -7.86
C ALA A 141 30.59 -36.90 -6.74
N ARG A 142 31.31 -37.98 -7.06
CA ARG A 142 31.78 -38.97 -6.10
C ARG A 142 32.80 -38.31 -5.19
N GLU A 143 32.62 -38.37 -3.89
CA GLU A 143 33.76 -38.35 -2.96
C GLU A 143 33.61 -39.47 -1.93
N ASN A 144 34.50 -40.46 -2.07
CA ASN A 144 34.82 -41.41 -1.03
C ASN A 144 35.70 -40.69 -0.01
N GLY A 145 35.27 -40.70 1.25
CA GLY A 145 36.11 -41.02 2.41
C GLY A 145 37.15 -40.00 2.88
N ASN A 146 36.96 -39.59 4.13
CA ASN A 146 37.90 -39.02 5.10
C ASN A 146 38.26 -37.54 4.92
N ASP A 147 37.69 -36.67 5.75
CA ASP A 147 38.53 -35.98 6.75
C ASP A 147 37.73 -35.47 7.96
N VAL A 148 38.47 -35.31 9.06
CA VAL A 148 38.06 -35.02 10.43
C VAL A 148 37.63 -33.55 10.58
N GLY A 149 36.66 -33.30 11.46
CA GLY A 149 36.01 -32.00 11.66
C GLY A 149 36.93 -30.82 11.97
N ASP A 150 36.58 -29.67 11.40
CA ASP A 150 37.21 -28.39 11.70
C ASP A 150 36.24 -27.52 12.51
N THR A 151 36.59 -27.30 13.77
CA THR A 151 35.86 -26.42 14.68
C THR A 151 36.52 -25.05 14.60
N MET A 152 35.86 -24.07 13.96
CA MET A 152 36.28 -22.67 14.02
C MET A 152 36.24 -22.19 15.49
N THR A 153 37.41 -21.93 16.07
CA THR A 153 37.54 -21.46 17.46
C THR A 153 37.67 -19.93 17.46
N LEU A 154 36.61 -19.24 17.92
CA LEU A 154 36.65 -17.81 18.19
C LEU A 154 37.72 -17.51 19.25
N THR A 155 38.50 -16.45 19.06
CA THR A 155 39.43 -15.99 20.10
C THR A 155 38.66 -15.55 21.35
N THR A 156 39.25 -15.68 22.54
CA THR A 156 38.58 -15.35 23.80
C THR A 156 38.09 -13.88 23.84
N ASP A 157 38.77 -12.97 23.14
CA ASP A 157 38.36 -11.58 23.03
C ASP A 157 37.19 -11.36 22.07
N GLN A 158 37.14 -12.08 20.95
CA GLN A 158 35.98 -12.06 20.05
C GLN A 158 34.74 -12.63 20.75
N TYR A 159 34.88 -13.71 21.51
CA TYR A 159 33.78 -14.30 22.29
C TYR A 159 33.26 -13.33 23.35
N ARG A 160 34.14 -12.63 24.09
CA ARG A 160 33.71 -11.61 25.08
C ARG A 160 33.00 -10.43 24.44
N LYS A 161 33.47 -9.98 23.27
CA LYS A 161 32.87 -8.85 22.55
C LYS A 161 31.47 -9.22 22.04
N LEU A 162 31.32 -10.41 21.48
CA LEU A 162 30.02 -10.94 21.03
C LEU A 162 29.05 -11.12 22.22
N GLN A 163 29.52 -11.65 23.34
CA GLN A 163 28.72 -11.78 24.56
C GLN A 163 28.26 -10.42 25.09
N GLY A 164 29.10 -9.38 24.97
CA GLY A 164 28.74 -8.00 25.33
C GLY A 164 27.60 -7.45 24.47
N ILE A 165 27.72 -7.59 23.15
CA ILE A 165 26.70 -7.13 22.19
C ILE A 165 25.38 -7.87 22.41
N ILE A 166 25.41 -9.20 22.60
CA ILE A 166 24.21 -10.00 22.87
C ILE A 166 23.52 -9.51 24.15
N ASN A 167 24.28 -9.26 25.21
CA ASN A 167 23.70 -8.78 26.47
C ASN A 167 23.08 -7.38 26.34
N GLU A 168 23.70 -6.50 25.55
CA GLU A 168 23.19 -5.15 25.30
C GLU A 168 21.91 -5.16 24.46
N LEU A 169 21.90 -5.91 23.35
CA LEU A 169 20.69 -6.10 22.53
C LEU A 169 19.56 -6.77 23.31
N THR A 170 19.88 -7.74 24.17
CA THR A 170 18.88 -8.39 25.04
C THR A 170 18.29 -7.41 26.05
N ALA A 171 19.08 -6.48 26.58
CA ALA A 171 18.59 -5.43 27.48
C ALA A 171 17.68 -4.44 26.75
N GLN A 172 18.06 -4.01 25.54
CA GLN A 172 17.24 -3.11 24.71
C GLN A 172 15.92 -3.76 24.28
N LEU A 173 15.92 -5.05 23.94
CA LEU A 173 14.72 -5.81 23.62
C LEU A 173 13.76 -5.86 24.80
N ARG A 174 14.25 -6.16 26.02
CA ARG A 174 13.43 -6.15 27.23
C ARG A 174 12.83 -4.78 27.53
N GLU A 175 13.57 -3.71 27.29
CA GLU A 175 13.06 -2.35 27.47
C GLU A 175 11.94 -2.03 26.47
N LYS A 176 12.12 -2.39 25.19
CA LYS A 176 11.08 -2.24 24.17
C LYS A 176 9.85 -3.11 24.42
N GLU A 177 10.02 -4.34 24.89
CA GLU A 177 8.91 -5.22 25.28
C GLU A 177 8.09 -4.61 26.42
N ASN A 178 8.75 -4.06 27.44
CA ASN A 178 8.06 -3.39 28.54
C ASN A 178 7.27 -2.17 28.04
N LEU A 179 7.85 -1.37 27.13
CA LEU A 179 7.17 -0.21 26.52
C LEU A 179 5.94 -0.63 25.70
N LEU A 180 6.05 -1.71 24.91
CA LEU A 180 4.93 -2.28 24.16
C LEU A 180 3.82 -2.78 25.08
N GLN A 181 4.19 -3.43 26.18
CA GLN A 181 3.23 -3.94 27.16
C GLN A 181 2.49 -2.81 27.89
N HIS A 182 3.19 -1.72 28.19
CA HIS A 182 2.57 -0.50 28.74
C HIS A 182 1.62 0.17 27.72
N ALA A 183 2.05 0.32 26.46
CA ALA A 183 1.21 0.89 25.41
C ALA A 183 -0.06 0.05 25.16
N ALA A 184 0.06 -1.29 25.16
CA ALA A 184 -1.07 -2.20 25.03
C ALA A 184 -2.06 -2.06 26.21
N SER A 185 -1.55 -1.92 27.43
CA SER A 185 -2.39 -1.68 28.62
C SER A 185 -3.14 -0.35 28.55
N ASP A 186 -2.52 0.70 28.02
CA ASP A 186 -3.13 2.02 27.89
C ASP A 186 -4.18 2.06 26.76
N ILE A 187 -3.95 1.32 25.66
CA ILE A 187 -4.96 1.11 24.60
C ILE A 187 -6.20 0.40 25.18
N GLU A 188 -6.03 -0.61 26.03
CA GLU A 188 -7.17 -1.34 26.60
C GLU A 188 -8.00 -0.46 27.56
N LYS A 189 -7.34 0.36 28.39
CA LYS A 189 -8.01 1.35 29.24
C LYS A 189 -8.76 2.41 28.41
N MET A 190 -8.21 2.80 27.26
CA MET A 190 -8.85 3.74 26.33
C MET A 190 -10.11 3.11 25.71
N LYS A 191 -10.03 1.84 25.26
CA LYS A 191 -11.17 1.08 24.73
C LYS A 191 -12.29 0.91 25.77
N GLU A 192 -11.94 0.68 27.02
CA GLU A 192 -12.91 0.54 28.12
C GLU A 192 -13.58 1.89 28.45
N SER A 193 -12.80 2.97 28.50
CA SER A 193 -13.34 4.33 28.66
C SER A 193 -14.28 4.73 27.51
N PHE A 194 -13.98 4.27 26.29
CA PHE A 194 -14.79 4.53 25.09
C PHE A 194 -16.10 3.75 25.09
N ARG A 195 -16.09 2.46 25.49
CA ARG A 195 -17.33 1.68 25.70
C ARG A 195 -18.28 2.38 26.69
N ASN A 196 -17.74 2.89 27.78
CA ASN A 196 -18.52 3.62 28.78
C ASN A 196 -19.11 4.94 28.26
N LEU A 197 -18.50 5.57 27.25
CA LEU A 197 -19.03 6.79 26.60
C LEU A 197 -20.11 6.47 25.56
N LEU A 198 -19.95 5.37 24.81
CA LEU A 198 -20.95 4.90 23.85
C LEU A 198 -22.27 4.51 24.52
N GLU A 199 -22.21 3.80 25.65
CA GLU A 199 -23.40 3.44 26.44
C GLU A 199 -24.18 4.66 26.96
N GLN A 200 -23.51 5.80 27.15
CA GLN A 200 -24.15 7.06 27.56
C GLN A 200 -24.82 7.80 26.39
N GLN A 201 -24.41 7.55 25.14
CA GLN A 201 -24.99 8.17 23.95
C GLN A 201 -26.22 7.42 23.41
N GLU A 202 -26.32 6.11 23.61
CA GLU A 202 -27.48 5.31 23.17
C GLU A 202 -28.81 5.75 23.82
N GLN A 203 -28.77 6.51 24.92
CA GLN A 203 -29.96 7.04 25.60
C GLN A 203 -30.53 8.32 24.97
N LYS A 204 -29.94 8.87 23.90
CA LYS A 204 -30.37 10.14 23.28
C LYS A 204 -30.59 10.09 21.75
N LYS A 205 -31.16 9.02 21.21
CA LYS A 205 -31.58 9.00 19.80
C LYS A 205 -32.88 9.78 19.56
N SER A 206 -32.79 10.87 18.81
CA SER A 206 -33.94 11.57 18.20
C SER A 206 -34.06 11.18 16.72
N LYS A 207 -35.29 10.87 16.28
CA LYS A 207 -35.62 10.37 14.94
C LYS A 207 -35.66 11.49 13.88
N ALA A 208 -34.89 11.33 12.80
CA ALA A 208 -34.98 12.09 11.55
C ALA A 208 -35.74 11.26 10.46
N PRO A 209 -36.18 11.85 9.33
CA PRO A 209 -37.18 11.24 8.45
C PRO A 209 -36.61 10.16 7.50
N GLU A 210 -37.07 8.92 7.65
CA GLU A 210 -36.54 7.69 7.01
C GLU A 210 -36.71 7.61 5.47
N GLU A 211 -37.70 8.28 4.88
CA GLU A 211 -38.06 8.07 3.46
C GLU A 211 -37.06 8.66 2.45
N LYS A 212 -36.49 9.84 2.71
CA LYS A 212 -35.45 10.44 1.83
C LYS A 212 -34.13 9.70 1.90
N ILE A 213 -33.79 9.18 3.09
CA ILE A 213 -32.57 8.40 3.33
C ILE A 213 -32.66 7.06 2.58
N ALA A 214 -33.83 6.42 2.58
CA ALA A 214 -34.06 5.17 1.86
C ALA A 214 -33.90 5.34 0.33
N GLN A 215 -34.37 6.44 -0.24
CA GLN A 215 -34.27 6.70 -1.68
C GLN A 215 -32.82 6.90 -2.15
N ILE A 216 -32.00 7.63 -1.38
CA ILE A 216 -30.60 7.86 -1.73
C ILE A 216 -29.77 6.57 -1.55
N ARG A 217 -30.09 5.74 -0.56
CA ARG A 217 -29.49 4.39 -0.40
C ARG A 217 -29.81 3.47 -1.57
N GLU A 218 -31.00 3.60 -2.17
CA GLU A 218 -31.40 2.82 -3.34
C GLU A 218 -30.62 3.22 -4.61
N GLU A 219 -30.37 4.53 -4.81
CA GLU A 219 -29.54 5.04 -5.93
C GLU A 219 -28.07 4.62 -5.81
N LEU A 220 -27.59 4.43 -4.58
CA LEU A 220 -26.22 4.00 -4.26
C LEU A 220 -25.98 2.48 -4.35
N LYS A 221 -26.95 1.69 -4.83
CA LYS A 221 -26.92 0.21 -4.86
C LYS A 221 -25.74 -0.45 -5.58
N HIS A 222 -24.93 0.32 -6.32
CA HIS A 222 -23.77 -0.14 -7.09
C HIS A 222 -22.47 0.63 -6.75
N CYS A 223 -22.37 1.17 -5.53
CA CYS A 223 -21.28 2.05 -5.06
C CYS A 223 -20.52 1.44 -3.88
N VAL A 224 -19.36 1.99 -3.50
CA VAL A 224 -18.55 1.47 -2.36
C VAL A 224 -19.34 1.43 -1.05
N SER A 225 -20.36 2.29 -0.91
CA SER A 225 -21.30 2.29 0.21
C SER A 225 -22.09 0.98 0.40
N THR A 226 -22.12 0.11 -0.62
CA THR A 226 -22.83 -1.18 -0.58
C THR A 226 -21.94 -2.37 -0.28
N VAL A 227 -20.62 -2.18 -0.31
CA VAL A 227 -19.66 -3.20 0.10
C VAL A 227 -19.87 -3.46 1.59
N ALA A 228 -19.92 -4.72 2.02
CA ALA A 228 -20.05 -5.02 3.45
C ALA A 228 -18.78 -4.55 4.18
N VAL A 229 -18.90 -4.02 5.40
CA VAL A 229 -17.73 -3.57 6.19
C VAL A 229 -16.69 -4.68 6.33
N GLU A 230 -17.15 -5.93 6.44
CA GLU A 230 -16.32 -7.14 6.56
C GLU A 230 -15.49 -7.37 5.29
N ASP A 231 -16.09 -7.21 4.11
CA ASP A 231 -15.42 -7.35 2.81
C ASP A 231 -14.45 -6.18 2.54
N ASP A 232 -14.67 -5.05 3.21
CA ASP A 232 -13.89 -3.81 3.07
C ASP A 232 -12.79 -3.67 4.14
N GLN A 233 -12.67 -4.67 5.02
CA GLN A 233 -11.75 -4.62 6.15
C GLN A 233 -10.29 -4.54 5.70
N GLY A 234 -9.93 -5.21 4.58
CA GLY A 234 -8.60 -5.14 3.99
C GLY A 234 -8.20 -3.70 3.64
N TYR A 235 -9.11 -2.96 2.98
CA TYR A 235 -8.92 -1.56 2.65
C TYR A 235 -8.74 -0.69 3.90
N PHE A 236 -9.61 -0.78 4.91
CA PHE A 236 -9.47 0.07 6.10
C PHE A 236 -8.27 -0.31 6.99
N ASN A 237 -7.81 -1.57 6.91
CA ASN A 237 -6.63 -2.03 7.63
C ASN A 237 -5.35 -1.40 7.08
N THR A 238 -5.23 -1.21 5.76
CA THR A 238 -4.05 -0.53 5.18
C THR A 238 -3.94 0.90 5.72
N TYR A 239 -5.06 1.63 5.75
CA TYR A 239 -5.13 2.99 6.31
C TYR A 239 -4.95 3.08 7.82
N SER A 240 -4.94 1.94 8.54
CA SER A 240 -4.59 1.92 9.97
C SER A 240 -3.08 1.92 10.20
N HIS A 241 -2.28 1.68 9.16
CA HIS A 241 -0.83 1.63 9.24
C HIS A 241 -0.20 3.04 9.15
N PHE A 242 0.73 3.35 10.06
CA PHE A 242 1.37 4.67 10.12
C PHE A 242 2.16 5.04 8.85
N GLY A 243 2.67 4.05 8.11
CA GLY A 243 3.45 4.26 6.89
C GLY A 243 2.69 5.02 5.81
N ILE A 244 1.41 4.68 5.58
CA ILE A 244 0.58 5.37 4.57
C ILE A 244 0.35 6.83 4.99
N HIS A 245 0.08 7.08 6.28
CA HIS A 245 -0.06 8.44 6.80
C HIS A 245 1.24 9.24 6.73
N HIS A 246 2.40 8.60 6.91
CA HIS A 246 3.69 9.24 6.74
C HIS A 246 3.90 9.71 5.29
N ASP A 247 3.58 8.88 4.30
CA ASP A 247 3.71 9.24 2.89
C ASP A 247 2.76 10.38 2.53
N MET A 248 1.50 10.27 2.97
CA MET A 248 0.47 11.30 2.81
C MET A 248 0.88 12.64 3.44
N LEU A 249 1.39 12.64 4.68
CA LEU A 249 1.79 13.86 5.39
C LEU A 249 3.10 14.45 4.85
N SER A 250 4.01 13.61 4.36
CA SER A 250 5.28 14.03 3.76
C SER A 250 5.10 14.59 2.35
N ASP A 251 3.99 14.29 1.69
CA ASP A 251 3.55 14.98 0.47
C ASP A 251 3.19 16.44 0.79
N TYR A 252 4.20 17.30 0.64
CA TYR A 252 4.07 18.73 0.86
C TYR A 252 3.09 19.37 -0.13
N VAL A 253 3.07 18.96 -1.40
CA VAL A 253 2.20 19.57 -2.42
C VAL A 253 0.74 19.35 -2.02
N ARG A 254 0.38 18.11 -1.70
CA ARG A 254 -0.95 17.77 -1.17
C ARG A 254 -1.27 18.60 0.07
N THR A 255 -0.47 18.42 1.13
CA THR A 255 -0.82 18.91 2.46
C THR A 255 -0.79 20.44 2.54
N ALA A 256 0.15 21.10 1.85
CA ALA A 256 0.21 22.55 1.77
C ALA A 256 -0.95 23.13 0.96
N SER A 257 -1.36 22.50 -0.15
CA SER A 257 -2.48 23.03 -0.95
C SER A 257 -3.79 23.05 -0.14
N TYR A 258 -4.10 21.98 0.61
CA TYR A 258 -5.24 22.00 1.52
C TYR A 258 -5.08 23.03 2.64
N ARG A 259 -3.89 23.12 3.24
CA ARG A 259 -3.60 24.13 4.27
C ARG A 259 -3.87 25.54 3.75
N ASP A 260 -3.36 25.87 2.58
CA ASP A 260 -3.40 27.21 2.01
C ASP A 260 -4.85 27.52 1.56
N ALA A 261 -5.53 26.57 0.90
CA ALA A 261 -6.94 26.70 0.55
C ALA A 261 -7.83 26.98 1.77
N ILE A 262 -7.54 26.36 2.92
CA ILE A 262 -8.30 26.54 4.16
C ILE A 262 -7.91 27.83 4.89
N LEU A 263 -6.62 28.06 5.13
CA LEU A 263 -6.14 29.15 5.98
C LEU A 263 -6.18 30.51 5.28
N GLU A 264 -5.91 30.57 3.97
CA GLU A 264 -5.97 31.81 3.20
C GLU A 264 -7.42 32.26 2.96
N ASN A 265 -8.37 31.32 2.98
CA ASN A 265 -9.80 31.59 2.88
C ASN A 265 -10.52 31.56 4.24
N GLY A 266 -9.84 31.91 5.34
CA GLY A 266 -10.39 31.77 6.71
C GLY A 266 -11.73 32.48 6.97
N GLU A 267 -12.06 33.55 6.23
CA GLU A 267 -13.37 34.21 6.31
C GLU A 267 -14.53 33.28 5.89
N ILE A 268 -14.28 32.31 4.99
CA ILE A 268 -15.27 31.31 4.59
C ILE A 268 -15.50 30.30 5.72
N PHE A 269 -14.45 29.95 6.48
CA PHE A 269 -14.50 28.97 7.57
C PHE A 269 -14.97 29.54 8.89
N ARG A 270 -14.84 30.86 9.11
CA ARG A 270 -15.17 31.50 10.39
C ARG A 270 -16.62 31.21 10.80
N ASP A 271 -16.77 30.74 12.03
CA ASP A 271 -18.06 30.40 12.65
C ASP A 271 -18.88 29.32 11.89
N LYS A 272 -18.25 28.56 10.98
CA LYS A 272 -18.89 27.48 10.22
C LYS A 272 -18.74 26.11 10.87
N THR A 273 -19.68 25.22 10.56
CA THR A 273 -19.52 23.79 10.84
C THR A 273 -18.89 23.10 9.63
N VAL A 274 -17.78 22.40 9.85
CA VAL A 274 -17.01 21.71 8.81
C VAL A 274 -17.10 20.20 9.01
N LEU A 275 -17.28 19.43 7.93
CA LEU A 275 -17.11 17.98 7.91
C LEU A 275 -15.76 17.65 7.26
N ASP A 276 -14.90 16.94 7.98
CA ASP A 276 -13.68 16.31 7.45
C ASP A 276 -13.98 14.81 7.22
N LEU A 277 -14.17 14.42 5.96
CA LEU A 277 -14.54 13.06 5.57
C LEU A 277 -13.31 12.25 5.17
N GLY A 278 -13.07 11.15 5.90
CA GLY A 278 -11.83 10.38 5.82
C GLY A 278 -10.69 11.14 6.50
N CYS A 279 -10.90 11.55 7.76
CA CYS A 279 -10.03 12.51 8.40
C CYS A 279 -8.61 12.00 8.65
N GLY A 280 -8.38 10.68 8.64
CA GLY A 280 -7.11 10.04 8.93
C GLY A 280 -6.53 10.54 10.26
N THR A 281 -5.36 11.18 10.19
CA THR A 281 -4.69 11.81 11.34
C THR A 281 -5.27 13.16 11.79
N ALA A 282 -6.38 13.60 11.18
CA ALA A 282 -7.09 14.85 11.41
C ALA A 282 -6.29 16.14 11.11
N ILE A 283 -5.31 16.07 10.22
CA ILE A 283 -4.52 17.24 9.82
C ILE A 283 -5.40 18.33 9.17
N LEU A 284 -6.34 17.95 8.32
CA LEU A 284 -7.26 18.89 7.64
C LEU A 284 -8.24 19.50 8.64
N SER A 285 -8.78 18.68 9.54
CA SER A 285 -9.58 19.14 10.69
C SER A 285 -8.85 20.20 11.52
N MET A 286 -7.57 20.02 11.79
CA MET A 286 -6.76 21.00 12.53
C MET A 286 -6.54 22.30 11.75
N PHE A 287 -6.40 22.24 10.42
CA PHE A 287 -6.38 23.45 9.59
C PHE A 287 -7.71 24.20 9.64
N ALA A 288 -8.84 23.48 9.48
CA ALA A 288 -10.17 24.07 9.56
C ALA A 288 -10.43 24.74 10.92
N ALA A 289 -10.06 24.08 12.01
CA ALA A 289 -10.15 24.65 13.36
C ALA A 289 -9.31 25.93 13.50
N ARG A 290 -8.08 25.94 12.97
CA ARG A 290 -7.21 27.14 12.98
C ARG A 290 -7.72 28.27 12.08
N ALA A 291 -8.44 27.95 11.01
CA ALA A 291 -9.11 28.95 10.16
C ALA A 291 -10.32 29.63 10.83
N GLY A 292 -10.73 29.17 12.02
CA GLY A 292 -11.81 29.75 12.79
C GLY A 292 -13.16 29.02 12.65
N ALA A 293 -13.16 27.77 12.19
CA ALA A 293 -14.36 26.93 12.21
C ALA A 293 -14.96 26.87 13.63
N LYS A 294 -16.28 26.93 13.72
CA LYS A 294 -17.01 26.81 14.99
C LYS A 294 -16.90 25.41 15.57
N ASP A 295 -17.18 24.42 14.72
CA ASP A 295 -17.15 23.00 15.04
C ASP A 295 -16.61 22.26 13.81
N VAL A 296 -15.72 21.30 14.02
CA VAL A 296 -15.26 20.37 12.97
C VAL A 296 -15.70 18.97 13.34
N ILE A 297 -16.38 18.28 12.43
CA ILE A 297 -16.80 16.88 12.57
C ILE A 297 -15.86 16.05 11.73
N SER A 298 -15.06 15.19 12.35
CA SER A 298 -14.04 14.37 11.69
C SER A 298 -14.50 12.92 11.67
N VAL A 299 -14.69 12.37 10.48
CA VAL A 299 -15.22 11.01 10.27
C VAL A 299 -14.15 10.14 9.65
N ASP A 300 -13.89 8.98 10.25
CA ASP A 300 -13.01 7.96 9.67
C ASP A 300 -13.39 6.57 10.15
N GLN A 301 -13.27 5.57 9.27
CA GLN A 301 -13.54 4.18 9.58
C GLN A 301 -12.29 3.43 10.07
N SER A 302 -11.08 3.89 9.77
CA SER A 302 -9.82 3.29 10.20
C SER A 302 -9.52 3.58 11.68
N ASP A 303 -8.85 2.64 12.34
CA ASP A 303 -8.45 2.78 13.75
C ASP A 303 -7.44 3.92 13.98
N ILE A 304 -6.87 4.51 12.93
CA ILE A 304 -6.04 5.73 13.03
C ILE A 304 -6.75 6.89 13.73
N ILE A 305 -8.09 6.89 13.73
CA ILE A 305 -8.89 7.93 14.39
C ILE A 305 -8.56 8.06 15.89
N TYR A 306 -8.16 6.98 16.56
CA TYR A 306 -7.80 7.02 17.97
C TYR A 306 -6.50 7.80 18.18
N GLN A 307 -5.52 7.64 17.30
CA GLN A 307 -4.31 8.45 17.27
C GLN A 307 -4.63 9.89 16.89
N ALA A 308 -5.57 10.13 15.97
CA ALA A 308 -6.02 11.47 15.61
C ALA A 308 -6.60 12.23 16.81
N MET A 309 -7.40 11.56 17.66
CA MET A 309 -7.89 12.13 18.92
C MET A 309 -6.75 12.58 19.84
N ASP A 310 -5.71 11.75 19.99
CA ASP A 310 -4.54 12.10 20.81
C ASP A 310 -3.71 13.23 20.19
N ILE A 311 -3.55 13.26 18.86
CA ILE A 311 -2.89 14.35 18.13
C ILE A 311 -3.60 15.68 18.38
N VAL A 312 -4.92 15.72 18.21
CA VAL A 312 -5.75 16.92 18.44
C VAL A 312 -5.65 17.37 19.90
N ARG A 313 -5.75 16.44 20.86
CA ARG A 313 -5.60 16.75 22.30
C ARG A 313 -4.23 17.37 22.61
N ARG A 314 -3.15 16.82 22.05
CA ARG A 314 -1.79 17.37 22.23
C ARG A 314 -1.63 18.77 21.64
N ASN A 315 -2.37 19.09 20.58
CA ASN A 315 -2.38 20.41 19.94
C ASN A 315 -3.36 21.40 20.60
N LYS A 316 -4.08 20.99 21.66
CA LYS A 316 -5.00 21.85 22.45
C LYS A 316 -6.10 22.48 21.59
N ILE A 317 -6.70 21.69 20.72
CA ILE A 317 -7.83 22.11 19.89
C ILE A 317 -9.09 21.40 20.42
N ASP A 318 -10.06 22.19 20.88
CA ASP A 318 -11.22 21.68 21.64
C ASP A 318 -12.49 21.54 20.78
N ASN A 319 -12.51 22.10 19.57
CA ASN A 319 -13.69 22.19 18.70
C ASN A 319 -13.72 21.14 17.57
N ILE A 320 -12.96 20.05 17.71
CA ILE A 320 -12.98 18.91 16.78
C ILE A 320 -13.70 17.73 17.45
N LYS A 321 -14.71 17.17 16.79
CA LYS A 321 -15.52 16.03 17.24
C LYS A 321 -15.30 14.86 16.30
N PHE A 322 -14.94 13.71 16.85
CA PHE A 322 -14.63 12.51 16.08
C PHE A 322 -15.82 11.56 16.02
N VAL A 323 -16.03 10.96 14.86
CA VAL A 323 -17.02 9.90 14.61
C VAL A 323 -16.28 8.73 13.95
N LYS A 324 -16.12 7.64 14.69
CA LYS A 324 -15.52 6.40 14.18
C LYS A 324 -16.57 5.60 13.44
N GLY A 325 -16.41 5.44 12.14
CA GLY A 325 -17.38 4.76 11.30
C GLY A 325 -17.29 5.17 9.83
N ARG A 326 -17.92 4.38 8.95
CA ARG A 326 -18.28 4.83 7.60
C ARG A 326 -19.38 5.88 7.70
N LEU A 327 -19.32 6.92 6.87
CA LEU A 327 -20.27 8.02 6.92
C LEU A 327 -21.70 7.54 6.66
N GLU A 328 -21.87 6.56 5.78
CA GLU A 328 -23.15 6.01 5.32
C GLU A 328 -23.89 5.20 6.41
N ASP A 329 -23.12 4.70 7.38
CA ASP A 329 -23.58 3.88 8.50
C ASP A 329 -23.59 4.67 9.84
N SER A 330 -23.08 5.89 9.84
CA SER A 330 -22.91 6.70 11.04
C SER A 330 -23.92 7.85 11.11
N GLU A 331 -24.41 8.15 12.30
CA GLU A 331 -25.19 9.36 12.57
C GLU A 331 -24.25 10.49 12.98
N LEU A 332 -24.20 11.57 12.19
CA LEU A 332 -23.44 12.75 12.57
C LEU A 332 -24.14 13.51 13.71
N PRO A 333 -23.39 14.16 14.63
CA PRO A 333 -23.95 14.96 15.72
C PRO A 333 -24.57 16.30 15.25
N VAL A 334 -24.81 16.44 13.95
CA VAL A 334 -25.32 17.63 13.27
C VAL A 334 -26.22 17.20 12.11
N GLU A 335 -27.26 17.98 11.84
CA GLU A 335 -28.16 17.71 10.71
C GLU A 335 -27.51 18.09 9.37
N LYS A 336 -26.81 19.23 9.35
CA LYS A 336 -26.16 19.78 8.16
C LYS A 336 -24.86 20.52 8.50
N VAL A 337 -23.93 20.55 7.56
CA VAL A 337 -22.63 21.25 7.62
C VAL A 337 -22.54 22.33 6.54
N ASP A 338 -21.75 23.36 6.80
CA ASP A 338 -21.53 24.47 5.86
C ASP A 338 -20.46 24.13 4.82
N ILE A 339 -19.45 23.34 5.21
CA ILE A 339 -18.29 23.00 4.38
C ILE A 339 -17.99 21.51 4.55
N ILE A 340 -17.70 20.83 3.45
CA ILE A 340 -17.10 19.49 3.43
C ILE A 340 -15.67 19.65 2.95
N VAL A 341 -14.72 19.12 3.70
CA VAL A 341 -13.32 18.95 3.30
C VAL A 341 -13.05 17.47 3.25
N SER A 342 -12.46 16.97 2.17
CA SER A 342 -12.12 15.56 2.06
C SER A 342 -10.93 15.39 1.13
N GLU A 343 -9.96 14.60 1.57
CA GLU A 343 -8.93 14.08 0.70
C GLU A 343 -9.37 12.68 0.28
N TRP A 344 -10.00 12.60 -0.89
CA TRP A 344 -10.67 11.41 -1.41
C TRP A 344 -10.00 10.83 -2.65
N MET A 345 -8.96 11.52 -3.16
CA MET A 345 -8.42 11.23 -4.48
C MET A 345 -7.57 9.96 -4.42
N GLY A 346 -7.90 8.98 -5.26
CA GLY A 346 -7.08 7.78 -5.44
C GLY A 346 -6.07 7.93 -6.57
N TYR A 347 -5.33 6.85 -6.86
CA TYR A 347 -4.57 6.75 -8.11
C TYR A 347 -5.47 6.97 -9.33
N PHE A 348 -4.95 7.62 -10.37
CA PHE A 348 -5.75 8.03 -11.52
C PHE A 348 -7.06 8.79 -11.13
N LEU A 349 -7.03 9.52 -10.02
CA LEU A 349 -8.11 10.28 -9.37
C LEU A 349 -9.24 9.43 -8.76
N LEU A 350 -9.76 8.45 -9.49
CA LEU A 350 -11.02 7.76 -9.15
C LEU A 350 -10.83 6.38 -8.52
N PHE A 351 -9.60 5.87 -8.43
CA PHE A 351 -9.31 4.59 -7.77
C PHE A 351 -9.74 4.62 -6.30
N GLU A 352 -10.05 3.46 -5.73
CA GLU A 352 -10.61 3.24 -4.39
C GLU A 352 -12.04 3.76 -4.16
N GLY A 353 -12.58 4.59 -5.04
CA GLY A 353 -14.01 4.92 -5.08
C GLY A 353 -14.51 5.85 -3.96
N MET A 354 -13.63 6.50 -3.20
CA MET A 354 -14.04 7.37 -2.08
C MET A 354 -14.86 8.61 -2.50
N MET A 355 -14.85 8.98 -3.79
CA MET A 355 -15.75 9.98 -4.37
C MET A 355 -17.23 9.70 -4.07
N ASP A 356 -17.63 8.42 -4.02
CA ASP A 356 -19.01 8.03 -3.70
C ASP A 356 -19.44 8.55 -2.31
N SER A 357 -18.55 8.43 -1.32
CA SER A 357 -18.78 8.91 0.04
C SER A 357 -18.82 10.44 0.11
N VAL A 358 -18.03 11.14 -0.73
CA VAL A 358 -18.10 12.60 -0.86
C VAL A 358 -19.45 13.03 -1.45
N ILE A 359 -19.93 12.34 -2.49
CA ILE A 359 -21.24 12.59 -3.09
C ILE A 359 -22.37 12.31 -2.08
N TYR A 360 -22.26 11.23 -1.30
CA TYR A 360 -23.20 10.95 -0.21
C TYR A 360 -23.20 12.10 0.82
N ALA A 361 -22.01 12.54 1.26
CA ALA A 361 -21.86 13.65 2.19
C ALA A 361 -22.50 14.95 1.66
N ARG A 362 -22.27 15.27 0.38
CA ARG A 362 -22.91 16.42 -0.29
C ARG A 362 -24.43 16.32 -0.23
N LYS A 363 -24.99 15.21 -0.71
CA LYS A 363 -26.44 15.03 -0.83
C LYS A 363 -27.13 15.04 0.55
N GLN A 364 -26.51 14.42 1.56
CA GLN A 364 -27.12 14.27 2.89
C GLN A 364 -26.82 15.41 3.84
N TYR A 365 -25.57 15.87 3.92
CA TYR A 365 -25.11 16.71 5.02
C TYR A 365 -24.75 18.13 4.59
N LEU A 366 -24.50 18.43 3.32
CA LEU A 366 -24.20 19.81 2.91
C LEU A 366 -25.46 20.70 2.93
N LYS A 367 -25.32 21.93 3.42
CA LYS A 367 -26.33 22.99 3.31
C LYS A 367 -26.40 23.53 1.89
N GLU A 368 -27.54 24.10 1.53
CA GLU A 368 -27.65 24.90 0.29
C GLU A 368 -26.67 26.08 0.35
N GLY A 369 -25.89 26.27 -0.72
CA GLY A 369 -24.82 27.27 -0.78
C GLY A 369 -23.56 26.92 0.04
N GLY A 370 -23.45 25.70 0.56
CA GLY A 370 -22.22 25.20 1.18
C GLY A 370 -21.11 24.91 0.18
N PHE A 371 -19.90 24.67 0.69
CA PHE A 371 -18.71 24.39 -0.12
C PHE A 371 -18.23 22.95 0.05
N ILE A 372 -17.63 22.38 -1.01
CA ILE A 372 -16.86 21.14 -0.96
C ILE A 372 -15.44 21.47 -1.36
N LEU A 373 -14.45 20.94 -0.64
CA LEU A 373 -13.03 21.18 -0.91
C LEU A 373 -12.27 19.87 -1.03
N PRO A 374 -11.56 19.64 -2.16
CA PRO A 374 -11.56 20.49 -3.37
C PRO A 374 -12.95 20.55 -4.03
N ASN A 375 -13.20 21.56 -4.86
CA ASN A 375 -14.51 21.69 -5.55
C ASN A 375 -14.46 21.21 -6.99
N ARG A 376 -13.27 21.09 -7.59
CA ARG A 376 -13.14 20.64 -8.96
C ARG A 376 -11.88 19.81 -9.17
N CYS A 377 -11.99 18.77 -9.98
CA CYS A 377 -10.86 17.97 -10.41
C CYS A 377 -10.94 17.68 -11.91
N ASN A 378 -9.81 17.41 -12.56
CA ASN A 378 -9.79 16.93 -13.94
C ASN A 378 -8.81 15.77 -14.11
N ILE A 379 -9.04 14.91 -15.09
CA ILE A 379 -8.08 13.87 -15.50
C ILE A 379 -7.53 14.25 -16.86
N SER A 380 -6.22 14.18 -16.99
CA SER A 380 -5.48 14.45 -18.22
C SER A 380 -4.75 13.20 -18.71
N LEU A 381 -4.66 13.08 -20.04
CA LEU A 381 -3.98 11.97 -20.74
C LEU A 381 -2.94 12.53 -21.72
N ALA A 382 -1.75 11.95 -21.73
CA ALA A 382 -0.68 12.28 -22.68
C ALA A 382 0.06 11.02 -23.15
N GLY A 383 0.82 11.13 -24.24
CA GLY A 383 1.73 10.09 -24.71
C GLY A 383 3.07 10.14 -23.99
N TYR A 384 3.59 8.97 -23.64
CA TYR A 384 4.83 8.79 -22.90
C TYR A 384 5.80 7.90 -23.69
N GLY A 385 7.08 8.27 -23.69
CA GLY A 385 8.13 7.68 -24.51
C GLY A 385 9.41 7.46 -23.73
N ASP A 386 9.40 6.43 -22.90
CA ASP A 386 10.55 5.92 -22.15
C ASP A 386 10.83 4.48 -22.58
N LEU A 387 11.83 4.31 -23.46
CA LEU A 387 12.17 3.03 -24.05
C LEU A 387 12.96 2.14 -23.10
N ASP A 388 13.78 2.73 -22.24
CA ASP A 388 14.62 1.97 -21.32
C ASP A 388 13.77 1.42 -20.18
N ARG A 389 12.86 2.23 -19.61
CA ARG A 389 11.87 1.74 -18.65
C ARG A 389 10.96 0.67 -19.23
N HIS A 390 10.53 0.81 -20.49
CA HIS A 390 9.73 -0.22 -21.17
C HIS A 390 10.48 -1.55 -21.30
N LYS A 391 11.77 -1.52 -21.67
CA LYS A 391 12.61 -2.73 -21.72
C LYS A 391 12.79 -3.35 -20.35
N GLU A 392 13.02 -2.54 -19.31
CA GLU A 392 13.18 -3.02 -17.93
C GLU A 392 11.92 -3.64 -17.36
N PHE A 393 10.74 -3.14 -17.73
CA PHE A 393 9.48 -3.61 -17.15
C PHE A 393 8.76 -4.65 -18.02
N ILE A 394 8.50 -4.31 -19.29
CA ILE A 394 7.81 -5.18 -20.24
C ILE A 394 8.79 -6.11 -20.96
N GLY A 395 9.96 -5.59 -21.34
CA GLY A 395 10.99 -6.35 -22.04
C GLY A 395 11.64 -7.45 -21.21
N PHE A 396 11.76 -7.25 -19.88
CA PHE A 396 12.39 -8.16 -18.92
C PHE A 396 11.94 -9.62 -19.08
N TRP A 397 10.63 -9.84 -19.23
CA TRP A 397 10.04 -11.17 -19.36
C TRP A 397 10.50 -11.95 -20.59
N LYS A 398 11.13 -11.31 -21.58
CA LYS A 398 11.63 -12.00 -22.77
C LYS A 398 12.86 -12.88 -22.48
N ASP A 399 13.67 -12.47 -21.52
CA ASP A 399 14.92 -13.16 -21.18
C ASP A 399 15.24 -12.90 -19.71
N VAL A 400 14.76 -13.79 -18.86
CA VAL A 400 15.00 -13.78 -17.42
C VAL A 400 16.09 -14.81 -17.14
N TYR A 401 17.34 -14.34 -17.07
CA TYR A 401 18.53 -15.19 -16.86
C TYR A 401 18.69 -16.33 -17.90
N GLY A 402 18.36 -16.09 -19.16
CA GLY A 402 18.42 -17.07 -20.24
C GLY A 402 17.10 -17.82 -20.48
N PHE A 403 16.07 -17.57 -19.67
CA PHE A 403 14.76 -18.22 -19.79
C PHE A 403 13.72 -17.27 -20.39
N ASP A 404 13.00 -17.74 -21.42
CA ASP A 404 11.87 -17.01 -22.02
C ASP A 404 10.63 -17.14 -21.13
N MET A 405 10.26 -16.03 -20.48
CA MET A 405 9.06 -15.90 -19.64
C MET A 405 8.01 -14.99 -20.29
N SER A 406 8.03 -14.84 -21.63
CA SER A 406 7.18 -13.87 -22.35
C SER A 406 5.67 -14.10 -22.14
N CYS A 407 5.25 -15.28 -21.67
CA CYS A 407 3.87 -15.55 -21.28
C CYS A 407 3.35 -14.61 -20.18
N MET A 408 4.24 -14.08 -19.33
CA MET A 408 3.89 -13.14 -18.25
C MET A 408 3.54 -11.74 -18.76
N LYS A 409 4.06 -11.33 -19.93
CA LYS A 409 3.85 -9.98 -20.49
C LYS A 409 2.38 -9.61 -20.59
N LYS A 410 1.51 -10.57 -20.91
CA LYS A 410 0.09 -10.32 -21.11
C LYS A 410 -0.62 -9.91 -19.82
N GLU A 411 -0.24 -10.49 -18.68
CA GLU A 411 -0.82 -10.13 -17.39
C GLU A 411 -0.21 -8.81 -16.90
N VAL A 412 1.09 -8.61 -17.06
CA VAL A 412 1.76 -7.33 -16.72
C VAL A 412 1.20 -6.15 -17.52
N LEU A 413 0.93 -6.32 -18.82
CA LEU A 413 0.33 -5.28 -19.66
C LEU A 413 -1.13 -4.98 -19.34
N ARG A 414 -1.82 -5.86 -18.60
CA ARG A 414 -3.19 -5.60 -18.16
C ARG A 414 -3.23 -4.73 -16.92
N GLU A 415 -2.15 -4.61 -16.17
CA GLU A 415 -2.14 -3.78 -14.97
C GLU A 415 -1.66 -2.38 -15.31
N ALA A 416 -2.46 -1.37 -14.95
CA ALA A 416 -2.02 0.01 -15.01
C ALA A 416 -0.98 0.24 -13.90
N THR A 417 0.16 0.84 -14.24
CA THR A 417 1.29 0.98 -13.31
C THR A 417 1.36 2.39 -12.73
N VAL A 418 1.63 2.53 -11.42
CA VAL A 418 1.72 3.83 -10.76
C VAL A 418 3.18 4.19 -10.46
N GLU A 419 3.73 5.16 -11.19
CA GLU A 419 5.15 5.54 -11.11
C GLU A 419 5.36 7.04 -11.30
N VAL A 420 6.48 7.54 -10.79
CA VAL A 420 6.92 8.92 -11.05
C VAL A 420 7.48 8.98 -12.46
N CYS A 421 6.76 9.66 -13.35
CA CYS A 421 7.15 9.89 -14.73
C CYS A 421 8.06 11.11 -14.85
N LYS A 422 9.10 11.02 -15.69
CA LYS A 422 9.97 12.17 -15.94
C LYS A 422 9.39 13.05 -17.05
N PRO A 423 9.37 14.38 -16.89
CA PRO A 423 8.73 15.27 -17.86
C PRO A 423 9.35 15.23 -19.26
N GLU A 424 10.63 14.90 -19.40
CA GLU A 424 11.33 14.74 -20.69
C GLU A 424 10.80 13.58 -21.55
N HIS A 425 10.16 12.59 -20.93
CA HIS A 425 9.56 11.43 -21.60
C HIS A 425 8.09 11.67 -22.00
N VAL A 426 7.50 12.83 -21.67
CA VAL A 426 6.18 13.21 -22.19
C VAL A 426 6.32 13.73 -23.61
N ILE A 427 5.81 12.96 -24.58
CA ILE A 427 6.10 13.15 -26.01
C ILE A 427 4.96 13.80 -26.81
N THR A 428 3.81 14.06 -26.19
CA THR A 428 2.67 14.74 -26.85
C THR A 428 2.16 15.93 -26.04
N ASN A 429 1.24 16.73 -26.60
CA ASN A 429 0.33 17.54 -25.77
C ASN A 429 -0.57 16.63 -24.92
N ALA A 430 -1.24 17.20 -23.92
CA ALA A 430 -2.23 16.49 -23.12
C ALA A 430 -3.66 16.80 -23.62
N ASN A 431 -4.59 15.89 -23.35
CA ASN A 431 -6.03 16.15 -23.41
C ASN A 431 -6.61 15.98 -22.02
N ILE A 432 -7.53 16.87 -21.63
CA ILE A 432 -8.38 16.66 -20.45
C ILE A 432 -9.48 15.69 -20.88
N ILE A 433 -9.47 14.49 -20.31
CA ILE A 433 -10.38 13.39 -20.69
C ILE A 433 -11.60 13.29 -19.77
N ALA A 434 -11.54 13.91 -18.59
CA ALA A 434 -12.67 14.04 -17.66
C ALA A 434 -12.54 15.32 -16.83
N ASN A 435 -13.68 15.91 -16.46
CA ASN A 435 -13.76 17.08 -15.60
C ASN A 435 -14.93 16.90 -14.63
N PHE A 436 -14.65 17.05 -13.34
CA PHE A 436 -15.60 16.79 -12.26
C PHE A 436 -15.79 18.06 -11.44
N ASP A 437 -17.01 18.61 -11.48
CA ASP A 437 -17.48 19.58 -10.51
C ASP A 437 -18.10 18.81 -9.34
N LEU A 438 -17.51 18.94 -8.14
CA LEU A 438 -17.94 18.18 -6.97
C LEU A 438 -19.30 18.62 -6.44
N MET A 439 -19.83 19.76 -6.88
CA MET A 439 -21.20 20.17 -6.57
C MET A 439 -22.24 19.48 -7.46
N GLU A 440 -21.86 19.03 -8.66
CA GLU A 440 -22.78 18.47 -9.66
C GLU A 440 -22.59 16.97 -9.92
N VAL A 441 -21.36 16.45 -9.80
CA VAL A 441 -20.99 15.07 -10.15
C VAL A 441 -21.85 14.03 -9.41
N ASP A 442 -22.22 12.93 -10.06
CA ASP A 442 -22.92 11.82 -9.42
C ASP A 442 -22.10 10.52 -9.47
N VAL A 443 -22.62 9.46 -8.86
CA VAL A 443 -21.89 8.22 -8.55
C VAL A 443 -21.51 7.38 -9.78
N ASP A 444 -22.03 7.74 -10.95
CA ASP A 444 -21.66 7.19 -12.25
C ASP A 444 -20.40 7.84 -12.84
N CYS A 445 -19.73 8.75 -12.12
CA CYS A 445 -18.56 9.46 -12.60
C CYS A 445 -17.37 8.60 -13.08
N PRO A 446 -17.16 7.34 -12.61
CA PRO A 446 -16.13 6.48 -13.19
C PRO A 446 -16.48 5.97 -14.60
N ASP A 447 -17.75 5.95 -14.98
CA ASP A 447 -18.25 5.42 -16.25
C ASP A 447 -18.27 6.51 -17.34
N PHE A 448 -17.10 6.82 -17.90
CA PHE A 448 -16.97 7.84 -18.95
C PHE A 448 -16.20 7.34 -20.18
N SER A 449 -16.37 8.05 -21.30
CA SER A 449 -15.56 7.84 -22.50
C SER A 449 -15.17 9.15 -23.16
N TYR A 450 -14.00 9.19 -23.76
CA TYR A 450 -13.44 10.38 -24.40
C TYR A 450 -12.68 10.02 -25.68
N ASP A 451 -12.94 10.72 -26.78
CA ASP A 451 -12.17 10.61 -28.01
C ASP A 451 -10.97 11.56 -27.95
N PHE A 452 -9.77 11.02 -27.81
CA PHE A 452 -8.54 11.80 -27.66
C PHE A 452 -7.80 12.01 -28.98
N GLU A 453 -7.09 13.13 -29.04
CA GLU A 453 -6.17 13.50 -30.11
C GLU A 453 -4.89 14.09 -29.50
N LEU A 454 -3.82 13.31 -29.55
CA LEU A 454 -2.50 13.67 -29.02
C LEU A 454 -1.54 13.93 -30.18
N THR A 455 -1.02 15.14 -30.27
CA THR A 455 -0.03 15.58 -31.25
C THR A 455 1.38 15.38 -30.69
N VAL A 456 2.18 14.62 -31.43
CA VAL A 456 3.56 14.28 -31.09
C VAL A 456 4.47 15.51 -31.24
N LYS A 457 5.25 15.79 -30.20
CA LYS A 457 6.12 16.97 -30.07
C LYS A 457 7.48 16.81 -30.73
N ARG A 458 7.94 15.57 -30.95
CA ARG A 458 9.27 15.23 -31.49
C ARG A 458 9.30 13.81 -32.02
N ASP A 459 10.21 13.52 -32.95
CA ASP A 459 10.51 12.15 -33.40
C ASP A 459 11.00 11.30 -32.22
N CYS A 460 10.31 10.20 -31.92
CA CYS A 460 10.63 9.30 -30.82
C CYS A 460 9.83 7.98 -30.91
N THR A 461 9.73 7.26 -29.79
CA THR A 461 8.94 6.04 -29.66
C THR A 461 7.93 6.19 -28.54
N LEU A 462 6.65 5.93 -28.81
CA LEU A 462 5.60 5.82 -27.81
C LEU A 462 5.71 4.47 -27.10
N THR A 463 5.78 4.49 -25.77
CA THR A 463 5.87 3.28 -24.93
C THR A 463 4.72 3.13 -23.95
N ALA A 464 4.02 4.20 -23.64
CA ALA A 464 2.80 4.18 -22.83
C ALA A 464 1.93 5.42 -23.10
N LEU A 465 0.69 5.37 -22.63
CA LEU A 465 -0.05 6.60 -22.31
C LEU A 465 0.08 6.86 -20.81
N VAL A 466 0.17 8.13 -20.42
CA VAL A 466 0.27 8.55 -19.02
C VAL A 466 -0.96 9.36 -18.63
N GLY A 467 -1.59 8.95 -17.53
CA GLY A 467 -2.71 9.59 -16.87
C GLY A 467 -2.27 10.32 -15.61
N TYR A 468 -2.77 11.54 -15.42
CA TYR A 468 -2.58 12.34 -14.20
C TYR A 468 -3.80 13.22 -13.98
N PHE A 469 -3.86 13.94 -12.86
CA PHE A 469 -4.99 14.77 -12.52
C PHE A 469 -4.58 16.11 -11.92
N ASP A 470 -5.46 17.08 -12.04
CA ASP A 470 -5.35 18.38 -11.38
C ASP A 470 -6.52 18.56 -10.41
N THR A 471 -6.25 19.28 -9.33
CA THR A 471 -7.20 19.55 -8.25
C THR A 471 -7.27 21.05 -8.01
N PHE A 472 -8.49 21.58 -7.93
CA PHE A 472 -8.76 23.00 -7.80
C PHE A 472 -9.61 23.28 -6.56
N PHE A 473 -9.22 24.34 -5.86
CA PHE A 473 -9.97 24.98 -4.79
C PHE A 473 -10.41 26.34 -5.33
N GLU A 474 -11.49 26.35 -6.12
CA GLU A 474 -12.10 27.55 -6.70
C GLU A 474 -12.79 28.37 -5.58
N LEU A 475 -11.98 28.99 -4.72
CA LEU A 475 -12.34 29.91 -3.65
C LEU A 475 -11.85 31.32 -4.01
N PRO A 476 -12.24 32.40 -3.27
CA PRO A 476 -11.74 33.74 -3.51
C PRO A 476 -10.21 33.83 -3.62
N GLU A 477 -9.48 33.22 -2.68
CA GLU A 477 -8.05 32.94 -2.84
C GLU A 477 -7.92 31.55 -3.49
N HIS A 478 -7.64 31.56 -4.78
CA HIS A 478 -7.57 30.36 -5.61
C HIS A 478 -6.31 29.54 -5.29
N VAL A 479 -6.50 28.25 -5.03
CA VAL A 479 -5.42 27.29 -4.83
C VAL A 479 -5.64 26.11 -5.77
N GLU A 480 -4.56 25.59 -6.36
CA GLU A 480 -4.60 24.39 -7.19
C GLU A 480 -3.31 23.61 -7.06
N PHE A 481 -3.38 22.31 -7.34
CA PHE A 481 -2.19 21.50 -7.54
C PHE A 481 -2.41 20.47 -8.65
N SER A 482 -1.30 20.00 -9.21
CA SER A 482 -1.28 19.03 -10.29
C SER A 482 -0.37 17.86 -9.95
N THR A 483 -0.80 16.66 -10.33
CA THR A 483 0.02 15.44 -10.31
C THR A 483 0.71 15.20 -11.67
N SER A 484 0.79 16.21 -12.53
CA SER A 484 1.47 16.13 -13.83
C SER A 484 2.95 15.72 -13.69
N PRO A 485 3.53 15.00 -14.67
CA PRO A 485 4.97 14.80 -14.75
C PRO A 485 5.80 16.10 -14.76
N TYR A 486 5.18 17.24 -15.09
CA TYR A 486 5.85 18.55 -15.12
C TYR A 486 5.90 19.27 -13.76
N THR A 487 5.24 18.76 -12.73
CA THR A 487 5.21 19.36 -11.39
C THR A 487 6.03 18.55 -10.39
N LYS A 488 6.16 19.07 -9.16
CA LYS A 488 6.82 18.35 -8.07
C LYS A 488 6.07 17.04 -7.81
N PRO A 489 6.77 15.88 -7.71
CA PRO A 489 6.12 14.60 -7.46
C PRO A 489 5.26 14.61 -6.20
N THR A 490 4.07 14.02 -6.33
CA THR A 490 3.11 13.75 -5.26
C THR A 490 3.08 12.24 -4.98
N HIS A 491 2.51 11.82 -3.86
CA HIS A 491 2.41 10.40 -3.52
C HIS A 491 1.53 9.61 -4.51
N TRP A 492 0.57 10.27 -5.18
CA TRP A 492 -0.21 9.69 -6.28
C TRP A 492 0.60 9.34 -7.53
N LYS A 493 1.75 10.00 -7.72
CA LYS A 493 2.58 9.86 -8.93
C LYS A 493 1.72 10.02 -10.20
N GLN A 494 1.94 9.19 -11.22
CA GLN A 494 1.12 9.12 -12.43
C GLN A 494 0.79 7.67 -12.78
N THR A 495 -0.27 7.46 -13.55
CA THR A 495 -0.73 6.13 -13.98
C THR A 495 -0.33 5.87 -15.42
N LEU A 496 0.46 4.83 -15.66
CA LEU A 496 0.94 4.41 -16.97
C LEU A 496 0.10 3.27 -17.55
N PHE A 497 -0.25 3.42 -18.81
CA PHE A 497 -0.89 2.41 -19.65
C PHE A 497 0.10 1.97 -20.73
N TYR A 498 0.95 0.99 -20.41
CA TYR A 498 2.00 0.51 -21.31
C TYR A 498 1.43 -0.09 -22.59
N VAL A 499 2.11 0.16 -23.71
CA VAL A 499 1.83 -0.54 -24.97
C VAL A 499 2.66 -1.81 -25.05
N GLU A 500 2.11 -2.85 -25.69
CA GLU A 500 2.80 -4.14 -25.83
C GLU A 500 4.15 -4.01 -26.55
N GLU A 501 4.16 -3.32 -27.69
CA GLU A 501 5.34 -3.09 -28.50
C GLU A 501 5.53 -1.58 -28.69
N PRO A 502 6.74 -1.04 -28.45
CA PRO A 502 7.04 0.38 -28.66
C PRO A 502 6.74 0.84 -30.09
N ILE A 503 6.10 2.00 -30.24
CA ILE A 503 5.59 2.48 -31.53
C ILE A 503 6.38 3.70 -31.99
N PRO A 504 7.13 3.63 -33.10
CA PRO A 504 7.81 4.80 -33.67
C PRO A 504 6.80 5.86 -34.09
N VAL A 505 7.04 7.09 -33.67
CA VAL A 505 6.18 8.25 -33.98
C VAL A 505 7.02 9.44 -34.45
N ARG A 506 6.41 10.28 -35.29
CA ARG A 506 7.06 11.47 -35.86
C ARG A 506 6.48 12.76 -35.30
N GLU A 507 7.28 13.81 -35.25
CA GLU A 507 6.83 15.15 -34.91
C GLU A 507 5.62 15.56 -35.77
N GLY A 508 4.61 16.14 -35.12
CA GLY A 508 3.36 16.53 -35.75
C GLY A 508 2.40 15.38 -36.07
N GLN A 509 2.80 14.12 -35.88
CA GLN A 509 1.90 12.98 -36.00
C GLN A 509 0.79 13.07 -34.95
N GLN A 510 -0.44 12.79 -35.35
CA GLN A 510 -1.59 12.72 -34.46
C GLN A 510 -1.87 11.27 -34.07
N ILE A 511 -1.92 11.01 -32.78
CA ILE A 511 -2.35 9.75 -32.18
C ILE A 511 -3.79 9.95 -31.74
N LYS A 512 -4.72 9.31 -32.45
CA LYS A 512 -6.16 9.38 -32.16
C LYS A 512 -6.66 8.07 -31.61
N GLY A 513 -7.62 8.15 -30.70
CA GLY A 513 -8.20 6.99 -30.08
C GLY A 513 -9.39 7.31 -29.21
N LYS A 514 -9.94 6.28 -28.59
CA LYS A 514 -11.02 6.37 -27.62
C LYS A 514 -10.57 5.80 -26.29
N PHE A 515 -10.72 6.58 -25.25
CA PHE A 515 -10.53 6.18 -23.86
C PHE A 515 -11.89 5.86 -23.25
N VAL A 516 -11.99 4.76 -22.51
CA VAL A 516 -13.19 4.37 -21.76
C VAL A 516 -12.76 3.94 -20.37
N CYS A 517 -13.27 4.62 -19.35
CA CYS A 517 -13.16 4.21 -17.95
C CYS A 517 -14.49 3.61 -17.50
N ARG A 518 -14.44 2.57 -16.67
CA ARG A 518 -15.60 2.00 -16.00
C ARG A 518 -15.22 1.50 -14.62
N ARG A 519 -16.18 1.50 -13.70
CA ARG A 519 -16.05 0.76 -12.43
C ARG A 519 -16.06 -0.75 -12.72
N ASP A 520 -15.27 -1.55 -11.99
CA ASP A 520 -15.37 -3.01 -12.07
C ASP A 520 -16.71 -3.48 -11.46
N PRO A 521 -17.58 -4.18 -12.23
CA PRO A 521 -18.82 -4.72 -11.69
C PRO A 521 -18.64 -5.75 -10.56
N LYS A 522 -17.43 -6.31 -10.41
CA LYS A 522 -17.08 -7.31 -9.39
C LYS A 522 -16.37 -6.70 -8.18
N ASP A 523 -15.77 -5.53 -8.35
CA ASP A 523 -15.05 -4.82 -7.31
C ASP A 523 -15.28 -3.31 -7.45
N ALA A 524 -16.07 -2.75 -6.53
CA ALA A 524 -16.47 -1.34 -6.58
C ALA A 524 -15.29 -0.37 -6.42
N ARG A 525 -14.13 -0.83 -5.92
CA ARG A 525 -12.92 -0.02 -5.71
C ARG A 525 -11.99 -0.02 -6.92
N SER A 526 -12.14 -1.01 -7.80
CA SER A 526 -11.31 -1.21 -8.98
C SER A 526 -11.88 -0.51 -10.23
N LEU A 527 -10.98 -0.14 -11.15
CA LEU A 527 -11.32 0.48 -12.43
C LEU A 527 -10.90 -0.40 -13.61
N PHE A 528 -11.80 -0.51 -14.59
CA PHE A 528 -11.50 -1.05 -15.91
C PHE A 528 -11.31 0.07 -16.93
N ILE A 529 -10.14 0.10 -17.54
CA ILE A 529 -9.80 1.06 -18.59
C ILE A 529 -9.72 0.30 -19.93
N THR A 530 -10.37 0.83 -20.95
CA THR A 530 -10.21 0.37 -22.34
C THR A 530 -9.70 1.52 -23.19
N ILE A 531 -8.61 1.31 -23.91
CA ILE A 531 -8.00 2.29 -24.80
C ILE A 531 -7.97 1.72 -26.21
N GLU A 532 -8.72 2.35 -27.11
CA GLU A 532 -8.74 2.03 -28.52
C GLU A 532 -7.87 3.04 -29.27
N TYR A 533 -6.81 2.60 -29.95
CA TYR A 533 -5.97 3.48 -30.76
C TYR A 533 -5.28 2.71 -31.87
N LEU A 534 -5.07 3.34 -33.03
CA LEU A 534 -4.41 2.71 -34.20
C LEU A 534 -4.98 1.32 -34.59
N GLY A 535 -6.28 1.11 -34.39
CA GLY A 535 -6.95 -0.19 -34.66
C GLY A 535 -6.67 -1.30 -33.64
N LYS A 536 -5.97 -0.99 -32.54
CA LYS A 536 -5.76 -1.87 -31.39
C LYS A 536 -6.73 -1.51 -30.27
N VAL A 537 -7.07 -2.50 -29.45
CA VAL A 537 -7.86 -2.33 -28.22
C VAL A 537 -7.05 -2.88 -27.07
N LEU A 538 -6.62 -2.00 -26.17
CA LEU A 538 -5.92 -2.36 -24.94
C LEU A 538 -6.87 -2.27 -23.76
N LYS A 539 -6.71 -3.18 -22.80
CA LYS A 539 -7.56 -3.27 -21.62
C LYS A 539 -6.66 -3.32 -20.40
N TYR A 540 -6.95 -2.44 -19.45
CA TYR A 540 -6.21 -2.32 -18.22
C TYR A 540 -7.14 -2.42 -17.01
N THR A 541 -6.60 -2.91 -15.92
CA THR A 541 -7.16 -2.91 -14.57
C THR A 541 -6.31 -2.02 -13.69
N LEU A 542 -6.97 -1.22 -12.86
CA LEU A 542 -6.34 -0.53 -11.74
C LEU A 542 -7.06 -1.05 -10.49
N ASN A 543 -6.34 -1.90 -9.74
CA ASN A 543 -6.85 -2.68 -8.62
C ASN A 543 -6.07 -2.39 -7.35
#